data_AF-W8KWP6-F1
#
_entry.id   AF-W8KWP6-F1
#
_cell.length_a   1.000
_cell.length_b   1.000
_cell.length_c   1.000
_cell.angle_alpha   90.00
_cell.angle_beta   90.00
_cell.angle_gamma   90.00
#
_symmetry.space_group_name_H-M   'P 1'
#
loop_
_entity.id
_entity.type
_entity.pdbx_description
1 polymer ?
#
loop_
_entity_poly.entity_id
_entity_poly.type
_entity_poly.pdbx_seq_one_letter_code
_entity_poly.pdbx_strand_id
1 'polypeptide(L)'
;MTALKVNGWTIYAHPLFIEQVEMLTEKVKRLQEKDPVGYRGKPATKRLAAIVKLALNDIPQDPSGPQYRQGNTLGTEHSHWRRAKFYQQYRLFFRYDLASRIIVYAWVNDESTKRAYDSKHDAYAVFQKMLREGHPPDGWQTLREAAKSHGERFRALLGAADETVDDQAICRARSP
;
A
#
# COMPACT_ATOMS: atom_id res chain seq x y z
N MET A 1 -16.92 -4.17 -13.50
CA MET A 1 -15.76 -4.16 -12.59
C MET A 1 -15.29 -2.72 -12.46
N THR A 2 -15.65 -2.08 -11.36
CA THR A 2 -15.44 -0.65 -11.12
C THR A 2 -14.05 -0.46 -10.54
N ALA A 3 -13.19 0.24 -11.27
CA ALA A 3 -11.87 0.62 -10.77
C ALA A 3 -11.99 1.85 -9.86
N LEU A 4 -11.12 1.94 -8.85
CA LEU A 4 -11.03 3.13 -8.01
C LEU A 4 -10.43 4.28 -8.83
N LYS A 5 -11.04 5.47 -8.77
CA LYS A 5 -10.54 6.67 -9.44
C LYS A 5 -10.24 7.76 -8.43
N VAL A 6 -9.00 8.26 -8.43
CA VAL A 6 -8.57 9.35 -7.54
C VAL A 6 -7.64 10.29 -8.31
N ASN A 7 -7.88 11.61 -8.23
CA ASN A 7 -7.10 12.63 -8.95
C ASN A 7 -6.92 12.36 -10.45
N GLY A 8 -7.94 11.77 -11.09
CA GLY A 8 -7.88 11.40 -12.51
C GLY A 8 -7.05 10.16 -12.84
N TRP A 9 -6.49 9.48 -11.82
CA TRP A 9 -5.83 8.19 -11.96
C TRP A 9 -6.80 7.04 -11.73
N THR A 10 -6.69 6.00 -12.54
CA THR A 10 -7.34 4.71 -12.29
C THR A 10 -6.40 3.83 -11.47
N ILE A 11 -6.86 3.37 -10.32
CA ILE A 11 -6.05 2.64 -9.35
C ILE A 11 -6.50 1.18 -9.30
N TYR A 12 -5.54 0.28 -9.46
CA TYR A 12 -5.68 -1.14 -9.21
C TYR A 12 -4.72 -1.59 -8.10
N ALA A 13 -5.04 -2.72 -7.48
CA ALA A 13 -4.16 -3.35 -6.51
C ALA A 13 -4.00 -4.83 -6.81
N HIS A 14 -2.76 -5.29 -6.74
CA HIS A 14 -2.41 -6.70 -6.84
C HIS A 14 -2.85 -7.45 -5.56
N PRO A 15 -3.23 -8.74 -5.63
CA PRO A 15 -3.60 -9.56 -4.46
C PRO A 15 -2.65 -9.44 -3.27
N LEU A 16 -1.34 -9.51 -3.52
CA LEU A 16 -0.29 -9.34 -2.49
C LEU A 16 -0.41 -8.03 -1.69
N PHE A 17 -0.84 -6.93 -2.32
CA PHE A 17 -1.08 -5.68 -1.60
C PHE A 17 -2.38 -5.76 -0.80
N ILE A 18 -3.44 -6.27 -1.42
CA ILE A 18 -4.78 -6.37 -0.83
C ILE A 18 -4.73 -7.22 0.44
N GLU A 19 -4.10 -8.40 0.38
CA GLU A 19 -3.97 -9.33 1.52
C GLU A 19 -3.23 -8.69 2.69
N GLN A 20 -2.17 -7.93 2.43
CA GLN A 20 -1.41 -7.24 3.46
C GLN A 20 -2.24 -6.14 4.15
N VAL A 21 -3.00 -5.37 3.38
CA VAL A 21 -3.87 -4.32 3.92
C VAL A 21 -5.08 -4.92 4.65
N GLU A 22 -5.64 -6.03 4.17
CA GLU A 22 -6.72 -6.76 4.86
C GLU A 22 -6.27 -7.28 6.22
N MET A 23 -5.16 -8.02 6.28
CA MET A 23 -4.61 -8.52 7.55
C MET A 23 -4.34 -7.38 8.54
N LEU A 24 -3.83 -6.25 8.03
CA LEU A 24 -3.61 -5.07 8.86
C LEU A 24 -4.93 -4.45 9.34
N THR A 25 -5.93 -4.35 8.47
CA THR A 25 -7.25 -3.81 8.79
C THR A 25 -7.94 -4.65 9.85
N GLU A 26 -7.93 -5.98 9.72
CA GLU A 26 -8.45 -6.89 10.74
C GLU A 26 -7.73 -6.73 12.08
N LYS A 27 -6.39 -6.61 12.06
CA LYS A 27 -5.60 -6.35 13.27
C LYS A 27 -6.04 -5.04 13.94
N VAL A 28 -6.30 -3.99 13.18
CA VAL A 28 -6.76 -2.70 13.71
C VAL A 28 -8.18 -2.82 14.27
N LYS A 29 -9.10 -3.52 13.60
CA LYS A 29 -10.46 -3.77 14.09
C LYS A 29 -10.45 -4.50 15.44
N ARG A 30 -9.64 -5.57 15.58
CA ARG A 30 -9.46 -6.28 16.86
C ARG A 30 -8.87 -5.39 17.96
N LEU A 31 -8.02 -4.42 17.61
CA LEU A 31 -7.51 -3.44 18.58
C LEU A 31 -8.60 -2.45 18.98
N GLN A 32 -9.44 -2.01 18.03
CA GLN A 32 -10.57 -1.13 18.27
C GLN A 32 -11.61 -1.78 19.20
N GLU A 33 -11.96 -3.05 18.97
CA GLU A 33 -12.88 -3.80 19.84
C GLU A 33 -12.37 -3.89 21.29
N LYS A 34 -11.05 -4.07 21.46
CA LYS A 34 -10.42 -4.21 22.78
C LYS A 34 -10.22 -2.88 23.51
N ASP A 35 -9.95 -1.82 22.76
CA ASP A 35 -9.62 -0.50 23.29
C ASP A 35 -10.14 0.59 22.32
N PRO A 36 -11.45 0.89 22.32
CA PRO A 36 -12.08 1.80 21.36
C PRO A 36 -11.53 3.22 21.37
N VAL A 37 -10.85 3.63 22.44
CA VAL A 37 -10.22 4.95 22.55
C VAL A 37 -8.75 4.88 22.15
N GLY A 38 -7.98 3.97 22.76
CA GLY A 38 -6.53 3.89 22.64
C GLY A 38 -6.01 3.11 21.44
N TYR A 39 -6.85 2.37 20.70
CA TYR A 39 -6.43 1.69 19.46
C TYR A 39 -5.81 2.65 18.44
N ARG A 40 -6.25 3.93 18.44
CA ARG A 40 -5.77 5.00 17.55
C ARG A 40 -4.26 5.25 17.68
N GLY A 41 -3.73 5.10 18.90
CA GLY A 41 -2.30 5.30 19.17
C GLY A 41 -1.41 4.14 18.75
N LYS A 42 -2.00 2.96 18.46
CA LYS A 42 -1.25 1.73 18.23
C LYS A 42 -0.50 1.78 16.89
N PRO A 43 0.71 1.19 16.80
CA PRO A 43 1.52 1.19 15.57
C PRO A 43 0.80 0.64 14.34
N ALA A 44 -0.02 -0.42 14.51
CA ALA A 44 -0.80 -1.01 13.43
C ALA A 44 -1.79 0.00 12.81
N THR A 45 -2.48 0.78 13.64
CA THR A 45 -3.44 1.81 13.22
C THR A 45 -2.74 2.95 12.49
N LYS A 46 -1.61 3.43 13.03
CA LYS A 46 -0.78 4.45 12.36
C LYS A 46 -0.26 3.98 11.00
N ARG A 47 0.14 2.70 10.91
CA ARG A 47 0.58 2.10 9.65
C ARG A 47 -0.56 2.02 8.63
N LEU A 48 -1.75 1.58 9.04
CA LEU A 48 -2.91 1.53 8.17
C LEU A 48 -3.26 2.92 7.63
N ALA A 49 -3.32 3.92 8.51
CA ALA A 49 -3.55 5.31 8.15
C ALA A 49 -2.53 5.84 7.15
N ALA A 50 -1.23 5.53 7.34
CA ALA A 50 -0.19 5.94 6.40
C ALA A 50 -0.35 5.26 5.03
N ILE A 51 -0.74 3.98 4.98
CA ILE A 51 -0.97 3.27 3.72
C ILE A 51 -2.18 3.88 2.99
N VAL A 52 -3.29 4.10 3.69
CA VAL A 52 -4.50 4.73 3.12
C VAL A 52 -4.16 6.11 2.57
N LYS A 53 -3.47 6.95 3.35
CA LYS A 53 -3.01 8.27 2.90
C LYS A 53 -2.13 8.19 1.65
N LEU A 54 -1.16 7.27 1.62
CA LEU A 54 -0.31 7.09 0.44
C LEU A 54 -1.11 6.67 -0.79
N ALA A 55 -2.04 5.72 -0.61
CA ALA A 55 -2.79 5.10 -1.69
C ALA A 55 -3.91 6.00 -2.26
N LEU A 56 -4.52 6.85 -1.42
CA LEU A 56 -5.64 7.70 -1.82
C LEU A 56 -5.23 9.16 -2.04
N ASN A 57 -4.17 9.64 -1.39
CA ASN A 57 -3.79 11.05 -1.46
C ASN A 57 -2.42 11.23 -2.08
N ASP A 58 -1.34 10.79 -1.41
CA ASP A 58 0.01 11.25 -1.78
C ASP A 58 0.48 10.71 -3.14
N ILE A 59 0.32 9.41 -3.41
CA ILE A 59 0.79 8.81 -4.67
C ILE A 59 -0.05 9.27 -5.87
N PRO A 60 -1.40 9.32 -5.80
CA PRO A 60 -2.21 9.82 -6.92
C PRO A 60 -2.01 11.30 -7.27
N GLN A 61 -1.39 12.11 -6.40
CA GLN A 61 -1.05 13.52 -6.74
C GLN A 61 0.06 13.60 -7.79
N ASP A 62 1.15 12.85 -7.61
CA ASP A 62 2.23 12.75 -8.60
C ASP A 62 2.99 11.41 -8.46
N PRO A 63 2.55 10.34 -9.13
CA PRO A 63 3.22 9.03 -9.05
C PRO A 63 4.60 9.02 -9.73
N SER A 64 4.93 10.06 -10.52
CA SER A 64 6.20 10.18 -11.25
C SER A 64 7.30 10.88 -10.45
N GLY A 65 6.94 11.40 -9.27
CA GLY A 65 7.81 12.20 -8.42
C GLY A 65 9.14 11.52 -8.07
N PRO A 66 10.25 12.28 -8.01
CA PRO A 66 11.58 11.74 -7.76
C PRO A 66 11.70 10.99 -6.42
N GLN A 67 10.89 11.35 -5.41
CA GLN A 67 10.82 10.68 -4.11
C GLN A 67 10.46 9.19 -4.20
N TYR A 68 9.73 8.81 -5.25
CA TYR A 68 9.31 7.43 -5.49
C TYR A 68 10.32 6.61 -6.28
N ARG A 69 11.39 7.24 -6.79
CA ARG A 69 12.46 6.53 -7.49
C ARG A 69 13.28 5.72 -6.48
N GLN A 70 13.62 4.50 -6.87
CA GLN A 70 14.49 3.61 -6.08
C GLN A 70 15.89 3.45 -6.70
N GLY A 71 16.11 3.99 -7.91
CA GLY A 71 17.37 3.84 -8.64
C GLY A 71 17.58 2.38 -9.02
N ASN A 72 18.77 1.86 -8.75
CA ASN A 72 19.15 0.48 -9.07
C ASN A 72 19.08 -0.46 -7.85
N THR A 73 18.35 -0.09 -6.78
CA THR A 73 18.29 -0.94 -5.56
C THR A 73 17.65 -2.30 -5.83
N LEU A 74 16.69 -2.39 -6.74
CA LEU A 74 16.11 -3.66 -7.22
C LEU A 74 16.84 -4.24 -8.44
N GLY A 75 17.97 -3.66 -8.86
CA GLY A 75 18.58 -3.94 -10.16
C GLY A 75 18.05 -3.02 -11.27
N THR A 76 18.84 -2.88 -12.33
CA THR A 76 18.55 -1.98 -13.48
C THR A 76 17.31 -2.40 -14.25
N GLU A 77 17.06 -3.71 -14.34
CA GLU A 77 15.89 -4.31 -15.00
C GLU A 77 14.58 -3.96 -14.30
N HIS A 78 14.61 -3.63 -13.01
CA HIS A 78 13.43 -3.31 -12.20
C HIS A 78 13.32 -1.81 -11.89
N SER A 79 13.96 -0.96 -12.69
CA SER A 79 13.94 0.51 -12.56
C SER A 79 12.56 1.13 -12.80
N HIS A 80 11.64 0.41 -13.45
CA HIS A 80 10.22 0.80 -13.60
C HIS A 80 9.41 0.71 -12.31
N TRP A 81 9.89 -0.02 -11.30
CA TRP A 81 9.24 -0.03 -9.99
C TRP A 81 9.47 1.29 -9.26
N ARG A 82 8.40 1.75 -8.61
CA ARG A 82 8.39 2.92 -7.73
C ARG A 82 8.16 2.47 -6.29
N ARG A 83 8.62 3.30 -5.36
CA ARG A 83 8.67 2.96 -3.94
C ARG A 83 8.42 4.17 -3.05
N ALA A 84 7.28 4.20 -2.40
CA ALA A 84 7.01 5.13 -1.30
C ALA A 84 7.65 4.65 -0.01
N LYS A 85 8.31 5.57 0.74
CA LYS A 85 8.92 5.29 2.05
C LYS A 85 8.07 5.91 3.15
N PHE A 86 7.85 5.18 4.25
CA PHE A 86 7.19 5.72 5.43
C PHE A 86 7.69 5.04 6.71
N TYR A 87 7.64 5.78 7.83
CA TYR A 87 8.20 5.40 9.15
C TYR A 87 9.59 4.73 9.11
N GLN A 88 10.46 5.19 8.20
CA GLN A 88 11.81 4.70 7.90
C GLN A 88 11.94 3.25 7.42
N GLN A 89 11.11 2.33 7.91
CA GLN A 89 11.20 0.88 7.74
C GLN A 89 10.19 0.29 6.75
N TYR A 90 9.12 1.02 6.41
CA TYR A 90 8.09 0.52 5.50
C TYR A 90 8.24 1.10 4.09
N ARG A 91 7.92 0.26 3.13
CA ARG A 91 8.01 0.47 1.68
C ARG A 91 6.75 -0.06 1.04
N LEU A 92 6.12 0.81 0.26
CA LEU A 92 5.04 0.43 -0.64
C LEU A 92 5.60 0.49 -2.07
N PHE A 93 5.57 -0.65 -2.76
CA PHE A 93 6.03 -0.81 -4.13
C PHE A 93 4.85 -0.75 -5.10
N PHE A 94 5.02 0.01 -6.18
CA PHE A 94 3.98 0.24 -7.17
C PHE A 94 4.55 0.49 -8.56
N ARG A 95 3.70 0.35 -9.57
CA ARG A 95 3.96 0.81 -10.94
C ARG A 95 2.89 1.80 -11.36
N TYR A 96 3.19 2.58 -12.38
CA TYR A 96 2.20 3.43 -13.03
C TYR A 96 2.48 3.49 -14.53
N ASP A 97 1.44 3.83 -15.28
CA ASP A 97 1.53 4.24 -16.68
C ASP A 97 0.94 5.63 -16.83
N LEU A 98 1.77 6.57 -17.30
CA LEU A 98 1.39 7.97 -17.40
C LEU A 98 0.39 8.21 -18.54
N ALA A 99 0.53 7.51 -19.66
CA ALA A 99 -0.30 7.69 -20.84
C ALA A 99 -1.76 7.30 -20.57
N SER A 100 -1.98 6.15 -19.95
CA SER A 100 -3.33 5.69 -19.55
C SER A 100 -3.80 6.20 -18.19
N ARG A 101 -2.95 6.93 -17.46
CA ARG A 101 -3.18 7.37 -16.07
C ARG A 101 -3.61 6.21 -15.16
N ILE A 102 -2.81 5.15 -15.13
CA ILE A 102 -3.06 3.97 -14.29
C ILE A 102 -1.98 3.84 -13.22
N ILE A 103 -2.38 3.54 -11.98
CA ILE A 103 -1.48 3.13 -10.89
C ILE A 103 -1.83 1.68 -10.50
N VAL A 104 -0.80 0.86 -10.28
CA VAL A 104 -0.95 -0.49 -9.72
C VAL A 104 -0.11 -0.60 -8.45
N TYR A 105 -0.80 -0.75 -7.31
CA TYR A 105 -0.16 -1.09 -6.04
C TYR A 105 0.14 -2.58 -5.98
N ALA A 106 1.41 -2.95 -5.85
CA ALA A 106 1.82 -4.35 -5.96
C ALA A 106 2.02 -5.00 -4.60
N TRP A 107 2.73 -4.32 -3.69
CA TRP A 107 3.06 -4.89 -2.39
C TRP A 107 3.48 -3.83 -1.37
N VAL A 108 3.22 -4.10 -0.10
CA VAL A 108 3.69 -3.31 1.05
C VAL A 108 4.23 -4.28 2.10
N ASN A 109 5.39 -3.96 2.69
CA ASN A 109 5.99 -4.83 3.69
C ASN A 109 5.36 -4.66 5.08
N ASP A 110 5.45 -5.72 5.89
CA ASP A 110 4.80 -5.81 7.20
C ASP A 110 5.78 -5.68 8.39
N GLU A 111 5.35 -6.13 9.58
CA GLU A 111 6.20 -6.15 10.79
C GLU A 111 7.06 -7.41 10.90
N SER A 112 6.69 -8.50 10.23
CA SER A 112 7.40 -9.78 10.22
C SER A 112 8.65 -9.74 9.35
N THR A 113 8.65 -8.94 8.27
CA THR A 113 9.85 -8.58 7.49
C THR A 113 10.80 -7.64 8.26
N LYS A 114 10.90 -7.82 9.57
CA LYS A 114 11.82 -7.12 10.48
C LYS A 114 12.64 -8.10 11.33
N ARG A 115 12.29 -9.39 11.34
CA ARG A 115 12.91 -10.40 12.23
C ARG A 115 14.14 -11.11 11.64
N ALA A 116 14.55 -10.75 10.43
CA ALA A 116 15.89 -11.08 9.97
C ALA A 116 16.81 -9.90 10.34
N TYR A 117 17.82 -10.19 11.14
CA TYR A 117 18.89 -9.32 11.61
C TYR A 117 19.19 -8.15 10.67
N ASP A 118 19.04 -6.92 11.18
CA ASP A 118 19.59 -5.68 10.66
C ASP A 118 19.44 -5.43 9.14
N SER A 119 18.46 -4.62 8.75
CA SER A 119 18.62 -3.53 7.76
C SER A 119 17.38 -3.27 6.89
N LYS A 120 17.32 -2.05 6.37
CA LYS A 120 16.46 -1.60 5.27
C LYS A 120 16.51 -2.48 4.01
N HIS A 121 17.42 -3.47 3.94
CA HIS A 121 17.57 -4.39 2.82
C HIS A 121 16.49 -5.49 2.80
N ASP A 122 15.80 -5.79 3.91
CA ASP A 122 14.85 -6.90 3.93
C ASP A 122 13.65 -6.70 3.00
N ALA A 123 13.02 -5.51 3.00
CA ALA A 123 11.91 -5.23 2.09
C ALA A 123 12.33 -5.30 0.61
N TYR A 124 13.56 -4.90 0.27
CA TYR A 124 14.06 -5.03 -1.10
C TYR A 124 14.42 -6.48 -1.44
N ALA A 125 15.04 -7.22 -0.52
CA ALA A 125 15.41 -8.62 -0.71
C ALA A 125 14.17 -9.50 -0.88
N VAL A 126 13.14 -9.30 -0.05
CA VAL A 126 11.85 -9.98 -0.15
C VAL A 126 11.18 -9.63 -1.47
N PHE A 127 11.09 -8.35 -1.82
CA PHE A 127 10.44 -7.96 -3.09
C PHE A 127 11.22 -8.43 -4.31
N GLN A 128 12.56 -8.40 -4.29
CA GLN A 128 13.38 -8.92 -5.37
C GLN A 128 13.24 -10.45 -5.50
N LYS A 129 13.13 -11.17 -4.39
CA LYS A 129 12.81 -12.61 -4.41
C LYS A 129 11.44 -12.87 -5.03
N MET A 130 10.42 -12.11 -4.61
CA MET A 130 9.07 -12.13 -5.19
C MET A 130 9.08 -11.88 -6.70
N LEU A 131 9.83 -10.88 -7.18
CA LEU A 131 9.96 -10.59 -8.61
C LEU A 131 10.62 -11.73 -9.37
N ARG A 132 11.66 -12.37 -8.82
CA ARG A 132 12.30 -13.56 -9.43
C ARG A 132 11.36 -14.76 -9.49
N GLU A 133 10.46 -14.90 -8.51
CA GLU A 133 9.42 -15.92 -8.48
C GLU A 133 8.21 -15.57 -9.38
N GLY A 134 8.20 -14.37 -9.98
CA GLY A 134 7.14 -13.91 -10.87
C GLY A 134 5.86 -13.51 -10.14
N HIS A 135 5.94 -13.26 -8.83
CA HIS A 135 4.78 -12.92 -7.99
C HIS A 135 5.12 -11.77 -7.04
N PRO A 136 4.88 -10.50 -7.41
CA PRO A 136 4.06 -10.07 -8.55
C PRO A 136 4.79 -10.21 -9.89
N PRO A 137 4.04 -10.32 -11.00
CA PRO A 137 4.65 -10.36 -12.33
C PRO A 137 5.31 -9.02 -12.64
N ASP A 138 6.49 -9.07 -13.27
CA ASP A 138 7.24 -7.86 -13.60
C ASP A 138 6.69 -7.13 -14.84
N GLY A 139 6.05 -7.86 -15.77
CA GLY A 139 5.47 -7.30 -16.99
C GLY A 139 4.26 -6.39 -16.72
N TRP A 140 4.16 -5.26 -17.43
CA TRP A 140 3.08 -4.28 -17.19
C TRP A 140 1.68 -4.85 -17.46
N GLN A 141 1.50 -5.54 -18.59
CA GLN A 141 0.21 -6.09 -19.01
C GLN A 141 -0.27 -7.16 -18.03
N THR A 142 0.59 -8.13 -17.71
CA THR A 142 0.30 -9.23 -16.77
C THR A 142 0.06 -8.70 -15.35
N LEU A 143 0.83 -7.72 -14.89
CA LEU A 143 0.61 -7.06 -13.60
C LEU A 143 -0.75 -6.36 -13.53
N ARG A 144 -1.10 -5.61 -14.59
CA ARG A 144 -2.38 -4.90 -14.64
C ARG A 144 -3.55 -5.86 -14.68
N GLU A 145 -3.46 -6.95 -15.45
CA GLU A 145 -4.50 -7.98 -15.51
C GLU A 145 -4.70 -8.66 -14.15
N ALA A 146 -3.61 -9.08 -13.50
CA ALA A 146 -3.64 -9.66 -12.17
C ALA A 146 -4.22 -8.70 -11.11
N ALA A 147 -4.07 -7.38 -11.28
CA ALA A 147 -4.63 -6.39 -10.37
C ALA A 147 -6.10 -6.03 -10.69
N LYS A 148 -6.50 -6.08 -11.96
CA LYS A 148 -7.82 -5.63 -12.43
C LYS A 148 -8.95 -6.54 -11.93
N SER A 149 -8.70 -7.84 -11.77
CA SER A 149 -9.67 -8.81 -11.23
C SER A 149 -10.11 -8.52 -9.80
N HIS A 150 -9.38 -7.68 -9.07
CA HIS A 150 -9.65 -7.38 -7.66
C HIS A 150 -10.13 -5.95 -7.39
N GLY A 151 -10.55 -5.20 -8.42
CA GLY A 151 -10.97 -3.80 -8.29
C GLY A 151 -12.06 -3.56 -7.24
N GLU A 152 -13.10 -4.39 -7.21
CA GLU A 152 -14.19 -4.27 -6.22
C GLU A 152 -13.70 -4.57 -4.79
N ARG A 153 -12.93 -5.66 -4.62
CA ARG A 153 -12.33 -6.04 -3.33
C ARG A 153 -11.42 -4.94 -2.80
N PHE A 154 -10.58 -4.37 -3.66
CA PHE A 154 -9.70 -3.27 -3.32
C PHE A 154 -10.45 -2.01 -2.92
N ARG A 155 -11.51 -1.64 -3.66
CA ARG A 155 -12.34 -0.48 -3.34
C ARG A 155 -13.03 -0.65 -1.97
N ALA A 156 -13.64 -1.80 -1.72
CA ALA A 156 -14.28 -2.11 -0.44
C ALA A 156 -13.27 -2.09 0.71
N LEU A 157 -12.07 -2.67 0.49
CA LEU A 157 -11.00 -2.67 1.48
C LEU A 157 -10.53 -1.27 1.84
N LEU A 158 -10.25 -0.42 0.86
CA LEU A 158 -9.80 0.94 1.15
C LEU A 158 -10.90 1.80 1.76
N GLY A 159 -12.17 1.61 1.38
CA GLY A 159 -13.29 2.27 2.06
C GLY A 159 -13.37 1.89 3.54
N ALA A 160 -13.33 0.59 3.84
CA ALA A 160 -13.36 0.11 5.22
C ALA A 160 -12.11 0.54 6.02
N ALA A 161 -10.94 0.54 5.38
CA ALA A 161 -9.69 0.98 6.01
C ALA A 161 -9.68 2.48 6.28
N ASP A 162 -10.21 3.28 5.36
CA ASP A 162 -10.34 4.74 5.51
C ASP A 162 -11.32 5.06 6.64
N GLU A 163 -12.51 4.44 6.70
CA GLU A 163 -13.46 4.59 7.82
C GLU A 163 -12.84 4.19 9.17
N THR A 164 -12.14 3.05 9.22
CA THR A 164 -11.47 2.58 10.45
C THR A 164 -10.42 3.58 10.94
N VAL A 165 -9.80 4.31 10.02
CA VAL A 165 -8.82 5.37 10.31
C VAL A 165 -9.51 6.70 10.61
N ASP A 166 -10.58 7.06 9.91
CA ASP A 166 -11.26 8.36 9.96
C ASP A 166 -12.35 8.47 11.06
N ASP A 167 -12.64 7.37 11.77
CA ASP A 167 -13.11 7.42 13.16
C ASP A 167 -12.14 8.21 14.10
N GLN A 168 -10.99 8.67 13.59
CA GLN A 168 -10.15 9.74 14.13
C GLN A 168 -10.77 11.15 14.05
N ALA A 169 -11.61 11.45 13.05
CA ALA A 169 -12.22 12.76 12.81
C ALA A 169 -13.56 12.94 13.53
N ILE A 170 -14.43 11.92 13.53
CA ILE A 170 -15.79 12.03 14.12
C ILE A 170 -15.75 12.24 15.64
N CYS A 171 -14.77 11.66 16.36
CA CYS A 171 -14.61 11.92 17.80
C CYS A 171 -14.01 13.30 18.13
N ARG A 172 -13.36 14.00 17.19
CA ARG A 172 -12.90 15.38 17.40
C ARG A 172 -14.05 16.40 17.34
N ALA A 173 -15.18 16.03 16.76
CA ALA A 173 -16.38 16.87 16.68
C ALA A 173 -17.38 16.64 17.84
N ARG A 174 -17.05 15.77 18.81
CA ARG A 174 -17.92 15.44 19.96
C ARG A 174 -17.20 15.50 21.32
N SER A 175 -16.22 16.39 21.45
CA SER A 175 -15.81 16.87 22.78
C SER A 175 -16.47 18.23 23.00
N PRO A 176 -17.25 18.40 24.08
CA PRO A 176 -17.96 19.66 24.38
C PRO A 176 -16.99 20.83 24.62
#